data_AF-A0AAU8IK85-F1
#
_entry.id   AF-A0AAU8IK85-F1
#
_cell.length_a   1.000
_cell.length_b   1.000
_cell.length_c   1.000
_cell.angle_alpha   90.00
_cell.angle_beta   90.00
_cell.angle_gamma   90.00
#
_symmetry.space_group_name_H-M   'P 1'
#
loop_
_entity.id
_entity.type
_entity.pdbx_description
1 polymer ?
#
loop_
_entity_poly.entity_id
_entity_poly.type
_entity_poly.pdbx_seq_one_letter_code
_entity_poly.pdbx_strand_id
1 'polypeptide(L)' 'MQDLTWRIFCMTGSIDSYLLMKEMENENNRPAEDKSTIQEISEEPGQ' A
#
# COMPACT_ATOMS: atom_id res chain seq x y z
N MET A 1 -4.00 -11.13 -17.00
CA MET A 1 -3.44 -12.07 -16.01
C MET A 1 -4.23 -11.86 -14.72
N GLN A 2 -4.58 -12.91 -13.96
CA GLN A 2 -5.30 -12.68 -12.70
C GLN A 2 -4.39 -11.94 -11.73
N ASP A 3 -4.76 -10.72 -11.36
CA ASP A 3 -3.99 -9.84 -10.48
C ASP A 3 -3.64 -10.60 -9.19
N LEU A 4 -2.35 -10.61 -8.83
CA LEU A 4 -1.86 -11.31 -7.63
C LEU A 4 -2.67 -10.90 -6.39
N THR A 5 -2.97 -9.60 -6.30
CA THR A 5 -3.80 -9.03 -5.24
C THR A 5 -5.22 -9.61 -5.23
N TRP A 6 -5.85 -9.76 -6.40
CA TRP A 6 -7.17 -10.39 -6.50
C TRP A 6 -7.14 -11.87 -6.10
N ARG A 7 -6.09 -12.60 -6.50
CA ARG A 7 -5.93 -14.01 -6.14
C ARG A 7 -5.82 -14.21 -4.64
N ILE A 8 -5.00 -13.41 -3.95
CA ILE A 8 -4.83 -13.56 -2.51
C ILE A 8 -6.12 -13.20 -1.77
N PHE A 9 -6.88 -12.19 -2.22
CA PHE A 9 -8.21 -11.94 -1.66
C PHE A 9 -9.13 -13.15 -1.81
N CYS A 10 -9.20 -13.76 -3.00
CA CYS A 10 -10.00 -14.98 -3.19
C CYS A 10 -9.55 -16.14 -2.30
N MET A 11 -8.26 -16.22 -1.94
CA MET A 11 -7.71 -17.29 -1.10
C MET A 11 -7.96 -17.04 0.39
N THR A 12 -7.75 -15.82 0.87
CA THR A 12 -7.81 -15.50 2.30
C THR A 12 -9.15 -14.94 2.73
N GLY A 13 -9.93 -14.40 1.80
CA GLY A 13 -11.15 -13.63 2.07
C GLY A 13 -10.89 -12.34 2.88
N SER A 14 -9.63 -11.98 3.10
CA SER A 14 -9.24 -10.87 3.96
C SER A 14 -9.11 -9.59 3.15
N ILE A 15 -9.99 -8.63 3.45
CA ILE A 15 -9.94 -7.29 2.86
C ILE A 15 -8.66 -6.55 3.25
N ASP A 16 -8.15 -6.77 4.47
CA ASP A 16 -6.93 -6.12 4.96
C ASP A 16 -5.72 -6.55 4.12
N SER A 17 -5.60 -7.85 3.83
CA SER A 17 -4.54 -8.37 2.96
C SER A 17 -4.64 -7.81 1.54
N TYR A 18 -5.85 -7.71 0.99
CA TYR A 18 -6.09 -7.14 -0.34
C TYR A 18 -5.62 -5.69 -0.42
N LEU A 19 -6.00 -4.85 0.55
CA LEU A 19 -5.63 -3.43 0.58
C LEU A 19 -4.12 -3.26 0.72
N LEU A 20 -3.47 -4.05 1.58
CA LEU A 20 -2.02 -4.01 1.75
C LEU A 20 -1.28 -4.32 0.44
N MET A 21 -1.64 -5.40 -0.26
CA MET A 21 -0.98 -5.70 -1.54
C MET A 21 -1.30 -4.67 -2.61
N LYS A 22 -2.51 -4.08 -2.58
CA LYS A 22 -2.89 -3.02 -3.51
C LYS A 22 -2.04 -1.77 -3.32
N GLU A 23 -1.75 -1.42 -2.08
CA GLU A 23 -0.84 -0.32 -1.75
C GLU A 23 0.57 -0.61 -2.27
N MET A 24 1.10 -1.81 -2.03
CA MET A 24 2.41 -2.21 -2.54
C MET A 24 2.49 -2.23 -4.08
N GLU A 25 1.44 -2.70 -4.75
CA GLU A 25 1.32 -2.63 -6.22
C GLU A 25 1.36 -1.17 -6.70
N ASN A 26 0.68 -0.28 -5.99
CA ASN A 26 0.65 1.14 -6.30
C ASN A 26 2.03 1.79 -6.07
N GLU A 27 2.73 1.47 -4.98
CA GLU A 27 4.10 1.94 -4.73
C GLU A 27 5.07 1.52 -5.83
N ASN A 28 4.97 0.29 -6.32
CA ASN A 28 5.84 -0.21 -7.39
C ASN A 28 5.54 0.40 -8.77
N ASN A 29 4.31 0.88 -9.00
CA ASN A 29 3.90 1.48 -10.28
C ASN A 29 3.97 3.02 -10.28
N ARG A 30 4.34 3.67 -9.18
CA ARG A 30 4.56 5.12 -9.14
C ARG A 30 5.90 5.43 -9.81
N PRO A 31 5.94 6.18 -10.94
CA PRO A 31 7.18 6.76 -11.42
C PRO A 31 7.72 7.71 -10.32
N ALA A 32 9.05 7.79 -10.18
CA ALA A 32 9.74 8.42 -9.06
C ALA A 32 9.42 9.92 -8.82
N GLU A 33 8.58 10.52 -9.65
CA GLU A 33 8.22 11.93 -9.72
C GLU A 33 7.20 12.35 -8.64
N ASP A 34 6.40 11.41 -8.10
CA ASP A 34 5.23 11.74 -7.25
C ASP A 34 5.40 11.36 -5.77
N LYS A 35 6.63 11.32 -5.22
CA LYS A 35 6.85 11.02 -3.78
C LYS A 35 6.69 12.22 -2.82
N SER A 36 6.21 13.38 -3.28
CA SER A 36 6.27 14.64 -2.49
C SER A 36 4.95 15.17 -1.91
N THR A 37 3.93 14.35 -1.66
CA THR A 37 2.70 14.86 -1.00
C THR A 37 2.09 13.89 -0.01
N ILE A 38 2.90 13.33 0.90
CA ILE A 38 2.47 13.06 2.29
C ILE A 38 3.69 13.31 3.18
N GLN A 39 3.88 14.57 3.57
CA GLN A 39 4.84 15.02 4.57
C GLN A 39 4.03 15.41 5.82
N GLU A 40 4.41 14.85 6.97
CA GLU A 40 4.14 15.32 8.35
C GLU A 40 2.69 15.56 8.82
N ILE A 41 2.26 14.74 9.79
CA ILE A 41 1.58 15.26 10.98
C ILE A 41 2.06 14.46 12.22
N SER A 42 2.95 15.13 12.97
CA SER A 42 3.12 15.18 14.43
C SER A 42 2.96 13.91 15.29
N GLU A 43 4.02 13.53 16.02
CA GLU A 43 4.10 13.75 17.49
C GLU A 43 5.53 13.52 18.03
N GLU A 44 5.87 14.37 19.01
CA GLU A 44 7.20 14.79 19.50
C GLU A 44 8.03 13.73 20.28
N PRO A 45 9.36 13.92 20.43
CA PRO A 45 10.26 12.99 21.11
C PRO A 45 10.30 13.24 22.64
N GLY A 46 10.04 12.20 23.43
CA GLY A 46 10.20 12.21 24.89
C GLY A 46 11.21 11.16 25.34
N GLN A 47 12.25 11.63 26.04
CA GLN A 47 13.43 10.93 26.54
C GLN A 47 13.14 9.74 27.47
#